data_AF-A0A957ZQY1-F1
#
_entry.id   AF-A0A957ZQY1-F1
#
_cell.length_a   1.000
_cell.length_b   1.000
_cell.length_c   1.000
_cell.angle_alpha   90.00
_cell.angle_beta   90.00
_cell.angle_gamma   90.00
#
_symmetry.space_group_name_H-M   'P 1'
#
loop_
_entity.id
_entity.type
_entity.pdbx_description
1 polymer ?
#
loop_
_entity_poly.entity_id
_entity_poly.type
_entity_poly.pdbx_seq_one_letter_code
_entity_poly.pdbx_strand_id
1 'polypeptide(L)' 'MSEYIPSPSEWVAEQVELYEKSGGTEGVTLRDTGLPVIIVTNRGWKTGAIRKTPLMRVVDGNRY' A
#
# COMPACT_ATOMS: atom_id res chain seq x y z
N MET A 1 -13.08 -1.25 -16.93
CA MET A 1 -12.64 -1.22 -15.52
C MET A 1 -11.13 -1.16 -15.52
N SER A 2 -10.50 -0.26 -14.76
CA SER A 2 -9.04 -0.21 -14.67
C SER A 2 -8.52 -1.46 -13.96
N GLU A 3 -7.65 -2.21 -14.62
CA GLU A 3 -7.02 -3.40 -14.05
C GLU A 3 -6.03 -3.03 -12.94
N TYR A 4 -6.03 -3.79 -11.85
CA TYR A 4 -5.01 -3.67 -10.82
C TYR A 4 -3.74 -4.38 -11.30
N ILE A 5 -2.64 -3.62 -11.38
CA ILE A 5 -1.35 -4.20 -11.71
C ILE A 5 -0.45 -4.08 -10.47
N PRO A 6 -0.06 -5.20 -9.85
CA PRO A 6 0.76 -5.18 -8.64
C PRO A 6 2.13 -4.55 -8.89
N SER A 7 2.84 -4.27 -7.80
CA SER A 7 4.22 -3.81 -7.87
C SER A 7 5.11 -4.91 -8.47
N PRO A 8 6.10 -4.57 -9.32
CA PRO A 8 7.11 -5.52 -9.77
C PRO A 8 7.99 -6.06 -8.62
N SER A 9 8.06 -5.33 -7.50
CA SER A 9 8.75 -5.80 -6.30
C SER A 9 7.86 -6.75 -5.52
N GLU A 10 8.29 -8.02 -5.43
CA GLU A 10 7.55 -9.11 -4.78
C GLU A 10 7.13 -8.77 -3.35
N TRP A 11 8.07 -8.33 -2.50
CA TRP A 11 7.78 -7.95 -1.11
C TRP A 11 6.72 -6.83 -0.98
N VAL A 12 6.61 -5.93 -1.98
CA VAL A 12 5.58 -4.88 -1.99
C VAL A 12 4.23 -5.46 -2.34
N ALA A 13 4.18 -6.37 -3.32
CA ALA A 13 2.96 -7.03 -3.73
C ALA A 13 2.40 -7.91 -2.60
N GLU A 14 3.27 -8.68 -1.94
CA GLU A 14 2.92 -9.50 -0.77
C GLU A 14 2.41 -8.67 0.39
N GLN A 15 3.08 -7.56 0.72
CA GLN A 15 2.63 -6.68 1.80
C GLN A 15 1.24 -6.09 1.51
N VAL A 16 0.98 -5.67 0.28
CA VAL A 16 -0.32 -5.16 -0.14
C VAL A 16 -1.39 -6.25 -0.04
N GLU A 17 -1.09 -7.45 -0.51
CA GLU A 17 -2.01 -8.58 -0.45
C GLU A 17 -2.33 -8.98 0.99
N LEU A 18 -1.34 -9.02 1.88
CA LEU A 18 -1.51 -9.34 3.30
C LEU A 18 -2.37 -8.29 4.02
N TYR A 19 -2.09 -7.01 3.79
CA TYR A 19 -2.87 -5.92 4.38
C TYR A 19 -4.33 -5.98 3.91
N GLU A 20 -4.58 -6.22 2.62
CA GLU A 20 -5.94 -6.30 2.10
C GLU A 20 -6.69 -7.55 2.57
N LYS A 21 -6.03 -8.71 2.60
CA LYS A 21 -6.61 -9.96 3.10
C LYS A 21 -6.98 -9.87 4.58
N SER A 22 -6.15 -9.20 5.37
CA SER A 22 -6.37 -9.05 6.81
C SER A 22 -7.33 -7.90 7.17
N GLY A 23 -7.75 -7.10 6.19
CA GLY A 23 -8.55 -5.89 6.45
C GLY A 23 -7.76 -4.80 7.19
N GLY A 24 -6.43 -4.80 7.09
CA GLY A 24 -5.55 -3.82 7.70
C GLY A 24 -5.11 -4.15 9.13
N THR A 25 -5.13 -5.42 9.53
CA THR A 25 -4.59 -5.88 10.83
C THR A 25 -3.18 -6.47 10.71
N GLU A 26 -2.81 -6.98 9.53
CA GLU A 26 -1.50 -7.55 9.23
C GLU A 26 -0.79 -6.76 8.12
N GLY A 27 0.54 -6.82 8.05
CA GLY A 27 1.32 -6.05 7.05
C GLY A 27 1.32 -4.52 7.28
N VAL A 28 0.93 -4.08 8.48
CA VAL A 28 0.76 -2.66 8.85
C VAL A 28 2.08 -1.93 9.14
N THR A 29 3.21 -2.62 9.14
CA THR A 29 4.54 -2.03 9.38
C THR A 29 5.44 -2.15 8.16
N LEU A 30 6.37 -1.20 8.00
CA LEU A 30 7.40 -1.28 6.97
C LEU A 30 8.47 -2.29 7.38
N ARG A 31 8.39 -3.52 6.88
CA ARG A 31 9.35 -4.60 7.18
C ARG A 31 9.61 -4.69 8.69
N ASP A 32 10.88 -4.80 9.09
CA ASP A 32 11.33 -4.91 10.48
C ASP A 32 11.50 -3.56 11.19
N THR A 33 11.12 -2.44 10.55
CA THR A 33 11.29 -1.11 11.16
C THR A 33 10.23 -0.81 12.24
N GLY A 34 9.14 -1.58 12.26
CA GLY A 34 8.00 -1.35 13.15
C GLY A 34 7.20 -0.08 12.85
N LEU A 35 7.57 0.68 11.81
CA LEU A 35 6.94 1.94 11.50
C LEU A 35 5.63 1.72 10.72
N PRO A 36 4.53 2.44 11.06
CA PRO A 36 3.22 2.21 10.48
C PRO A 36 3.16 2.61 9.00
N VAL A 37 2.38 1.86 8.23
CA VAL A 37 2.20 2.02 6.79
C VAL A 37 0.72 2.15 6.45
N ILE A 38 0.41 2.91 5.40
CA ILE A 38 -0.90 2.95 4.73
C ILE A 38 -0.77 2.50 3.27
N ILE A 39 -1.84 1.93 2.72
CA ILE A 39 -1.91 1.61 1.30
C ILE A 39 -2.59 2.74 0.55
N VAL A 40 -1.85 3.37 -0.35
CA VAL A 40 -2.40 4.39 -1.24
C VAL A 40 -2.73 3.75 -2.59
N THR A 41 -4.00 3.90 -2.98
CA THR A 41 -4.47 3.47 -4.29
C THR A 41 -4.39 4.64 -5.26
N ASN A 42 -3.63 4.47 -6.34
CA ASN A 42 -3.41 5.49 -7.36
C ASN A 42 -3.81 4.97 -8.74
N ARG A 43 -4.20 5.89 -9.63
CA ARG A 43 -4.40 5.60 -11.05
C ARG A 43 -3.14 5.96 -11.82
N GLY A 44 -2.53 4.98 -12.49
CA GLY A 44 -1.33 5.18 -13.30
C GLY A 44 -1.61 6.13 -14.46
N TRP A 45 -0.82 7.19 -14.58
CA TRP A 45 -1.07 8.23 -15.59
C TRP A 45 -0.86 7.75 -17.03
N LYS A 46 0.11 6.85 -17.26
CA LYS A 46 0.41 6.28 -18.59
C LYS A 46 -0.54 5.15 -18.97
N THR A 47 -0.79 4.24 -18.04
CA THR A 47 -1.49 2.97 -18.33
C THR A 47 -2.97 3.00 -17.92
N GLY A 48 -3.39 3.99 -17.14
CA GLY A 48 -4.74 4.05 -16.56
C GLY A 48 -5.03 2.96 -15.52
N ALA A 49 -4.06 2.09 -15.22
CA ALA A 49 -4.20 0.96 -14.31
C ALA A 49 -4.28 1.41 -12.85
N ILE A 50 -4.94 0.61 -12.00
CA ILE A 50 -4.89 0.80 -10.56
C ILE A 50 -3.55 0.29 -10.04
N ARG A 51 -2.90 1.08 -9.19
CA ARG A 51 -1.64 0.75 -8.50
C ARG A 51 -1.85 0.95 -7.01
N LYS A 52 -1.33 0.04 -6.21
CA LYS A 52 -1.37 0.11 -4.75
C LYS A 52 0.05 0.21 -4.24
N THR A 53 0.32 1.20 -3.40
CA THR A 53 1.67 1.47 -2.91
C THR A 53 1.62 1.67 -1.39
N PRO A 54 2.38 0.87 -0.62
CA PRO A 54 2.57 1.11 0.79
C PRO A 54 3.43 2.35 0.99
N LEU A 55 2.94 3.30 1.77
CA LEU A 55 3.67 4.50 2.19
C LEU A 55 3.66 4.64 3.69
N MET A 56 4.69 5.29 4.22
CA MET A 56 4.81 5.59 5.64
C MET A 56 3.62 6.43 6.10
N ARG A 57 3.00 6.00 7.20
CA ARG A 57 1.98 6.80 7.87
C ARG A 57 2.66 7.90 8.67
N VAL A 58 2.29 9.13 8.40
CA VAL A 58 2.74 10.33 9.11
C VAL A 58 1.49 11.13 9.44
N VAL A 59 1.43 11.67 10.67
CA VAL A 59 0.29 12.45 11.19
C VAL A 59 0.74 13.87 11.54
N ASP A 60 -0.01 14.88 11.10
CA ASP A 60 0.19 16.30 11.48
C ASP A 60 -1.00 16.81 12.33
N GLY A 61 -0.92 16.62 13.64
CA GLY A 61 -1.96 17.01 14.59
C GLY A 61 -3.26 16.22 14.36
N ASN A 62 -4.33 16.93 13.97
CA ASN A 62 -5.60 16.31 13.56
C ASN A 62 -5.67 16.02 12.05
N ARG A 63 -4.66 16.45 11.29
CA ARG A 63 -4.52 16.10 9.88
C ARG A 63 -3.77 14.79 9.80
N TYR A 64 -4.16 14.00 8.80
CA TYR A 64 -3.77 12.60 8.67
C TYR A 64 -2.29 12.37 8.82
#